data_AF-A0A6L7X9K8-F1
#
_entry.id   AF-A0A6L7X9K8-F1
#
_cell.length_a   1.000
_cell.length_b   1.000
_cell.length_c   1.000
_cell.angle_alpha   90.00
_cell.angle_beta   90.00
_cell.angle_gamma   90.00
#
_symmetry.space_group_name_H-M   'P 1'
#
loop_
_entity.id
_entity.type
_entity.pdbx_description
1 polymer ?
#
loop_
_entity_poly.entity_id
_entity_poly.type
_entity_poly.pdbx_seq_one_letter_code
_entity_poly.pdbx_strand_id
1 'polypeptide(L)'
;MVTEAASGVELGELQQALAALPRQRTQALPALHLVDEVFGFLEYSALEEVAKWIHMPRAELFAVATSYTEFRWSPLASDSVRVCRGMSCQIAAGESEAGGEAHECMFLCAAAADGPISVVGADRLETSVDDSVFEAARATVPGGLKRVTSRRTADHPSWRGWAAAAELSPSEALELVQESGLLGRGGAYFPVHLKWGGAVEASSRNGRPLLVANGEEGEPGTFK
;
A
#
# COMPACT_ATOMS: atom_id res chain seq x y z
N MET A 1 -10.36 -26.10 -12.00
CA MET A 1 -10.49 -26.58 -10.61
C MET A 1 -11.53 -25.70 -9.97
N VAL A 2 -12.63 -26.30 -9.49
CA VAL A 2 -13.73 -25.57 -8.86
C VAL A 2 -13.31 -25.37 -7.40
N THR A 3 -13.01 -24.14 -7.01
CA THR A 3 -12.81 -23.78 -5.60
C THR A 3 -14.11 -24.08 -4.85
N GLU A 4 -14.04 -24.68 -3.66
CA GLU A 4 -15.20 -24.79 -2.77
C GLU A 4 -15.82 -23.39 -2.62
N ALA A 5 -17.15 -23.31 -2.74
CA ALA A 5 -17.86 -22.05 -2.60
C ALA A 5 -17.61 -21.46 -1.21
N ALA A 6 -17.51 -20.13 -1.11
CA ALA A 6 -17.38 -19.43 0.16
C ALA A 6 -18.34 -20.00 1.22
N SER A 7 -17.82 -20.27 2.41
CA SER A 7 -18.69 -20.72 3.49
C SER A 7 -19.66 -19.60 3.86
N GLY A 8 -20.87 -19.95 4.28
CA GLY A 8 -21.86 -18.94 4.71
C GLY A 8 -21.40 -18.09 5.90
N VAL A 9 -20.35 -18.53 6.62
CA VAL A 9 -19.75 -17.80 7.74
C VAL A 9 -18.88 -16.65 7.24
N GLU A 10 -17.98 -16.90 6.29
CA GLU A 10 -17.06 -15.89 5.75
C GLU A 10 -17.83 -14.75 5.04
N LEU A 11 -18.91 -15.08 4.33
CA LEU A 11 -19.77 -14.05 3.72
C LEU A 11 -20.46 -13.17 4.77
N GLY A 12 -20.83 -13.74 5.93
CA GLY A 12 -21.38 -12.98 7.05
C GLY A 12 -20.36 -12.02 7.66
N GLU A 13 -19.12 -12.45 7.82
CA GLU A 13 -18.01 -11.61 8.30
C GLU A 13 -17.72 -10.46 7.34
N LEU A 14 -17.68 -10.73 6.03
CA LEU A 14 -17.52 -9.69 5.01
C LEU A 14 -18.65 -8.65 5.07
N GLN A 15 -19.90 -9.09 5.16
CA GLN A 15 -21.04 -8.17 5.26
C GLN A 15 -20.95 -7.27 6.50
N GLN A 16 -20.48 -7.80 7.62
CA GLN A 16 -20.23 -7.02 8.83
C GLN A 16 -19.09 -6.01 8.63
N ALA A 17 -18.00 -6.40 7.98
CA ALA A 17 -16.88 -5.49 7.69
C ALA A 17 -17.28 -4.37 6.72
N LEU A 18 -18.04 -4.69 5.67
CA LEU A 18 -18.57 -3.71 4.70
C LEU A 18 -19.47 -2.66 5.37
N ALA A 19 -20.17 -3.01 6.45
CA ALA A 19 -21.01 -2.08 7.19
C ALA A 19 -20.25 -0.87 7.77
N ALA A 20 -18.93 -0.97 7.95
CA ALA A 20 -18.08 0.13 8.38
C ALA A 20 -17.72 1.11 7.25
N LEU A 21 -17.90 0.71 5.98
CA LEU A 21 -17.55 1.53 4.82
C LEU A 21 -18.75 2.36 4.31
N PRO A 22 -18.53 3.63 3.92
CA PRO A 22 -19.55 4.41 3.23
C PRO A 22 -20.05 3.71 1.96
N ARG A 23 -21.36 3.75 1.70
CA ARG A 23 -22.00 3.13 0.52
C ARG A 23 -21.81 3.97 -0.74
N GLN A 24 -20.57 4.03 -1.23
CA GLN A 24 -20.20 4.84 -2.39
C GLN A 24 -19.10 4.17 -3.20
N ARG A 25 -19.10 4.44 -4.51
CA ARG A 25 -18.20 3.84 -5.49
C ARG A 25 -16.71 4.08 -5.20
N THR A 26 -16.37 5.17 -4.49
CA THR A 26 -14.99 5.48 -4.10
C THR A 26 -14.42 4.50 -3.07
N GLN A 27 -15.25 3.61 -2.50
CA GLN A 27 -14.81 2.56 -1.57
C GLN A 27 -14.43 1.25 -2.26
N ALA A 28 -14.32 1.22 -3.59
CA ALA A 28 -13.96 -0.01 -4.31
C ALA A 28 -12.67 -0.63 -3.78
N LEU A 29 -11.57 0.13 -3.70
CA LEU A 29 -10.29 -0.39 -3.22
C LEU A 29 -10.35 -0.86 -1.74
N PRO A 30 -10.80 -0.05 -0.76
CA PRO A 30 -10.98 -0.52 0.61
C PRO A 30 -11.84 -1.78 0.74
N ALA A 31 -12.93 -1.88 -0.03
CA ALA A 31 -13.79 -3.05 0.01
C ALA A 31 -13.11 -4.30 -0.57
N LEU A 32 -12.27 -4.16 -1.60
CA LEU A 32 -11.45 -5.27 -2.13
C LEU A 32 -10.41 -5.74 -1.10
N HIS A 33 -9.80 -4.84 -0.33
CA HIS A 33 -8.91 -5.22 0.77
C HIS A 33 -9.65 -6.00 1.87
N LEU A 34 -10.90 -5.65 2.19
CA LEU A 34 -11.70 -6.45 3.14
C LEU A 34 -11.98 -7.86 2.63
N VAL A 35 -12.20 -8.04 1.33
CA VAL A 35 -12.33 -9.38 0.73
C VAL A 35 -11.02 -10.15 0.84
N ASP A 36 -9.90 -9.54 0.48
CA ASP A 36 -8.57 -10.18 0.62
C ASP A 36 -8.24 -10.51 2.08
N GLU A 37 -8.70 -9.69 3.04
CA GLU A 37 -8.55 -9.93 4.47
C GLU A 37 -9.36 -11.14 4.92
N VAL A 38 -10.65 -11.22 4.58
CA VAL A 38 -11.53 -12.31 5.04
C VAL A 38 -11.18 -13.64 4.36
N PHE A 39 -10.91 -13.64 3.05
CA PHE A 39 -10.78 -14.86 2.26
C PHE A 39 -9.34 -15.21 1.87
N GLY A 40 -8.38 -14.29 2.02
CA GLY A 40 -6.99 -14.45 1.56
C GLY A 40 -6.80 -14.31 0.04
N PHE A 41 -7.88 -14.14 -0.71
CA PHE A 41 -7.93 -13.87 -2.15
C PHE A 41 -9.29 -13.25 -2.52
N LEU A 42 -9.43 -12.72 -3.74
CA LEU A 42 -10.68 -12.20 -4.26
C LEU A 42 -11.63 -13.32 -4.70
N GLU A 43 -12.45 -13.75 -3.76
CA GLU A 43 -13.50 -14.73 -3.98
C GLU A 43 -14.66 -14.14 -4.80
N TYR A 44 -15.16 -14.89 -5.78
CA TYR A 44 -16.12 -14.37 -6.75
C TYR A 44 -17.46 -13.97 -6.12
N SER A 45 -17.97 -14.73 -5.16
CA SER A 45 -19.25 -14.43 -4.50
C SER A 45 -19.16 -13.20 -3.58
N ALA A 46 -18.01 -12.99 -2.93
CA ALA A 46 -17.68 -11.82 -2.13
C ALA A 46 -17.65 -10.55 -2.99
N LEU A 47 -17.08 -10.60 -4.19
CA LEU A 47 -17.11 -9.47 -5.13
C LEU A 47 -18.54 -9.09 -5.54
N GLU A 48 -19.49 -10.03 -5.58
CA GLU A 48 -20.90 -9.71 -5.83
C GLU A 48 -21.51 -8.90 -4.69
N GLU A 49 -21.20 -9.26 -3.43
CA GLU A 49 -21.66 -8.53 -2.25
C GLU A 49 -21.05 -7.13 -2.19
N VAL A 50 -19.75 -7.00 -2.50
CA VAL A 50 -19.07 -5.69 -2.59
C VAL A 50 -19.72 -4.83 -3.67
N ALA A 51 -19.91 -5.35 -4.89
CA ALA A 51 -20.51 -4.63 -6.01
C ALA A 51 -21.90 -4.07 -5.66
N LYS A 52 -22.73 -4.89 -4.97
CA LYS A 52 -24.04 -4.46 -4.45
C LYS A 52 -23.90 -3.36 -3.41
N TRP A 53 -22.97 -3.50 -2.45
CA TRP A 53 -22.77 -2.56 -1.35
C TRP A 53 -22.36 -1.16 -1.82
N ILE A 54 -21.39 -1.07 -2.72
CA ILE A 54 -20.83 0.21 -3.20
C ILE A 54 -21.57 0.79 -4.41
N HIS A 55 -22.64 0.12 -4.87
CA HIS A 55 -23.42 0.48 -6.06
C HIS A 55 -22.55 0.60 -7.32
N MET A 56 -21.74 -0.43 -7.59
CA MET A 56 -20.87 -0.52 -8.76
C MET A 56 -21.23 -1.74 -9.62
N PRO A 57 -21.35 -1.61 -10.95
CA PRO A 57 -21.49 -2.76 -11.83
C PRO A 57 -20.35 -3.76 -11.62
N ARG A 58 -20.67 -5.05 -11.59
CA ARG A 58 -19.66 -6.11 -11.40
C ARG A 58 -18.48 -5.96 -12.36
N ALA A 59 -18.75 -5.81 -13.65
CA ALA A 59 -17.70 -5.67 -14.66
C ALA A 59 -16.71 -4.52 -14.36
N GLU A 60 -17.20 -3.43 -13.78
CA GLU A 60 -16.36 -2.31 -13.37
C GLU A 60 -15.54 -2.64 -12.13
N LEU A 61 -16.15 -3.26 -11.11
CA LEU A 61 -15.40 -3.72 -9.92
C LEU A 61 -14.33 -4.74 -10.31
N PHE A 62 -14.64 -5.65 -11.24
CA PHE A 62 -13.67 -6.60 -11.79
C PHE A 62 -12.54 -5.88 -12.52
N ALA A 63 -12.84 -4.87 -13.35
CA ALA A 63 -11.82 -4.09 -14.03
C ALA A 63 -10.87 -3.40 -13.02
N VAL A 64 -11.44 -2.81 -11.96
CA VAL A 64 -10.66 -2.25 -10.85
C VAL A 64 -9.82 -3.33 -10.17
N ALA A 65 -10.41 -4.45 -9.76
CA ALA A 65 -9.68 -5.52 -9.10
C ALA A 65 -8.50 -6.05 -9.95
N THR A 66 -8.69 -6.20 -11.26
CA THR A 66 -7.63 -6.66 -12.18
C THR A 66 -6.54 -5.62 -12.44
N SER A 67 -6.75 -4.33 -12.14
CA SER A 67 -5.71 -3.31 -12.34
C SER A 67 -4.67 -3.27 -11.21
N TYR A 68 -4.96 -3.87 -10.06
CA TYR A 68 -4.05 -3.94 -8.92
C TYR A 68 -3.40 -5.31 -8.84
N THR A 69 -2.07 -5.35 -8.87
CA THR A 69 -1.28 -6.59 -8.82
C THR A 69 -1.22 -7.22 -7.44
N GLU A 70 -1.59 -6.49 -6.39
CA GLU A 70 -1.61 -6.99 -5.00
C GLU A 70 -2.73 -8.01 -4.75
N PHE A 71 -3.83 -7.91 -5.49
CA PHE A 71 -4.98 -8.79 -5.32
C PHE A 71 -4.78 -10.13 -6.00
N ARG A 72 -5.13 -11.19 -5.27
CA ARG A 72 -5.03 -12.57 -5.74
C ARG A 72 -6.38 -13.07 -6.19
N TRP A 73 -6.40 -13.90 -7.22
CA TRP A 73 -7.61 -14.56 -7.74
C TRP A 73 -7.69 -16.04 -7.35
N SER A 74 -6.75 -16.49 -6.53
CA SER A 74 -6.61 -17.89 -6.12
C SER A 74 -5.94 -17.94 -4.75
N PRO A 75 -6.29 -18.92 -3.91
CA PRO A 75 -5.66 -19.10 -2.61
C PRO A 75 -4.18 -19.43 -2.76
N LEU A 76 -3.37 -18.99 -1.79
CA LEU A 76 -1.99 -19.42 -1.66
C LEU A 76 -1.92 -20.77 -0.95
N ALA A 77 -0.93 -21.58 -1.29
CA ALA A 77 -0.59 -22.73 -0.46
C ALA A 77 -0.08 -22.23 0.90
N SER A 78 -0.51 -22.86 2.00
CA SER A 78 -0.18 -22.48 3.38
C SER A 78 1.31 -22.37 3.67
N ASP A 79 2.14 -23.07 2.86
CA ASP A 79 3.58 -23.14 3.06
C ASP A 79 4.35 -22.35 1.97
N SER A 80 3.64 -21.49 1.22
CA SER A 80 4.25 -20.72 0.14
C SER A 80 5.12 -19.58 0.67
N VAL A 81 6.36 -19.53 0.16
CA VAL A 81 7.33 -18.45 0.42
C VAL A 81 7.54 -17.72 -0.90
N ARG A 82 7.20 -16.44 -0.95
CA ARG A 82 7.39 -15.62 -2.15
C ARG A 82 8.54 -14.65 -1.99
N VAL A 83 9.42 -14.56 -3.00
CA VAL A 83 10.62 -13.72 -2.99
C VAL A 83 10.57 -12.70 -4.12
N CYS A 84 10.84 -11.43 -3.80
CA CYS A 84 10.90 -10.37 -4.80
C CYS A 84 12.13 -10.57 -5.69
N ARG A 85 11.92 -10.68 -7.00
CA ARG A 85 13.01 -10.75 -7.99
C ARG A 85 13.09 -9.49 -8.85
N GLY A 86 12.62 -8.36 -8.33
CA GLY A 86 12.85 -7.05 -8.95
C GLY A 86 14.34 -6.69 -9.01
N MET A 87 14.72 -5.80 -9.91
CA MET A 87 16.13 -5.47 -10.20
C MET A 87 16.91 -5.05 -8.94
N SER A 88 16.35 -4.19 -8.08
CA SER A 88 17.00 -3.77 -6.84
C SER A 88 17.23 -4.93 -5.87
N CYS A 89 16.34 -5.94 -5.85
CA CYS A 89 16.48 -7.14 -5.03
C CYS A 89 17.52 -8.10 -5.61
N GLN A 90 17.54 -8.28 -6.94
CA GLN A 90 18.54 -9.10 -7.62
C GLN A 90 19.95 -8.55 -7.43
N ILE A 91 20.13 -7.22 -7.59
CA ILE A 91 21.41 -6.55 -7.36
C ILE A 91 21.87 -6.74 -5.91
N ALA A 92 20.96 -6.64 -4.94
CA ALA A 92 21.30 -6.81 -3.53
C ALA A 92 21.55 -8.26 -3.11
N ALA A 93 20.89 -9.23 -3.74
CA ALA A 93 21.09 -10.65 -3.48
C ALA A 93 22.41 -11.18 -4.07
N GLY A 94 22.94 -10.52 -5.12
CA GLY A 94 24.17 -10.96 -5.79
C GLY A 94 24.00 -12.35 -6.41
N GLU A 95 24.95 -13.25 -6.17
CA GLU A 95 24.90 -14.66 -6.65
C GLU A 95 24.03 -15.57 -5.77
N SER A 96 23.41 -15.05 -4.71
CA SER A 96 22.60 -15.83 -3.79
C SER A 96 21.20 -16.07 -4.36
N GLU A 97 20.88 -17.32 -4.68
CA GLU A 97 19.50 -17.70 -5.01
C GLU A 97 18.71 -17.96 -3.73
N ALA A 98 17.75 -17.08 -3.43
CA ALA A 98 16.76 -17.30 -2.39
C ALA A 98 15.74 -18.35 -2.85
N GLY A 99 15.50 -19.38 -2.03
CA GLY A 99 14.43 -20.35 -2.26
C GLY A 99 13.04 -19.71 -2.16
N GLY A 100 12.08 -20.21 -2.94
CA GLY A 100 10.70 -19.72 -2.95
C GLY A 100 10.19 -19.31 -4.35
N GLU A 101 8.89 -19.06 -4.44
CA GLU A 101 8.23 -18.62 -5.66
C GLU A 101 8.55 -17.14 -5.94
N ALA A 102 8.88 -16.82 -7.19
CA ALA A 102 9.11 -15.43 -7.58
C ALA A 102 7.78 -14.66 -7.56
N HIS A 103 7.79 -13.43 -7.04
CA HIS A 103 6.71 -12.48 -7.25
C HIS A 103 7.20 -11.18 -7.90
N GLU A 104 6.28 -10.47 -8.54
CA GLU A 104 6.54 -9.15 -9.12
C GLU A 104 6.95 -8.15 -8.05
N CYS A 105 7.71 -7.12 -8.43
CA CYS A 105 8.15 -6.09 -7.49
C CYS A 105 6.94 -5.32 -6.95
N MET A 106 6.57 -5.58 -5.70
CA MET A 106 5.50 -4.87 -4.98
C MET A 106 6.00 -3.65 -4.19
N PHE A 107 7.24 -3.21 -4.42
CA PHE A 107 7.87 -2.05 -3.77
C PHE A 107 7.99 -2.11 -2.24
N LEU A 108 7.76 -3.28 -1.65
CA LEU A 108 7.86 -3.53 -0.21
C LEU A 108 9.27 -3.35 0.37
N CYS A 109 10.28 -3.29 -0.50
CA CYS A 109 11.62 -2.86 -0.12
C CYS A 109 11.63 -1.47 0.54
N ALA A 110 10.67 -0.59 0.23
CA ALA A 110 10.53 0.72 0.87
C ALA A 110 10.18 0.61 2.36
N ALA A 111 9.54 -0.49 2.77
CA ALA A 111 9.23 -0.77 4.16
C ALA A 111 10.39 -1.49 4.88
N ALA A 112 11.30 -2.14 4.13
CA ALA A 112 12.41 -2.90 4.70
C ALA A 112 13.51 -1.96 5.21
N ALA A 113 13.57 -1.80 6.55
CA ALA A 113 14.48 -0.88 7.23
C ALA A 113 15.97 -1.08 6.92
N ASP A 114 16.37 -2.27 6.46
CA ASP A 114 17.78 -2.64 6.32
C ASP A 114 18.16 -3.16 4.91
N GLY A 115 17.27 -3.26 3.92
CA GLY A 115 17.63 -3.73 2.56
C GLY A 115 16.50 -4.43 1.80
N PRO A 116 16.64 -4.67 0.48
CA PRO A 116 15.49 -4.82 -0.43
C PRO A 116 14.83 -6.20 -0.46
N ILE A 117 15.34 -7.21 0.25
CA ILE A 117 14.77 -8.57 0.17
C ILE A 117 13.45 -8.63 0.93
N SER A 118 12.35 -8.77 0.18
CA SER A 118 11.00 -8.99 0.71
C SER A 118 10.62 -10.46 0.57
N VAL A 119 10.25 -11.09 1.69
CA VAL A 119 9.68 -12.43 1.73
C VAL A 119 8.25 -12.33 2.23
N VAL A 120 7.30 -12.87 1.49
CA VAL A 120 5.88 -12.91 1.85
C VAL A 120 5.50 -14.35 2.10
N GLY A 121 5.11 -14.67 3.33
CA GLY A 121 4.52 -15.96 3.70
C GLY A 121 3.07 -16.07 3.21
N ALA A 122 2.52 -17.28 3.26
CA ALA A 122 1.19 -17.60 2.77
C ALA A 122 0.05 -16.78 3.40
N ASP A 123 0.23 -16.32 4.64
CA ASP A 123 -0.88 -15.83 5.47
C ASP A 123 -0.98 -14.31 5.64
N ARG A 124 -0.24 -13.53 4.83
CA ARG A 124 -0.35 -12.06 4.59
C ARG A 124 1.05 -11.45 4.51
N LEU A 125 1.08 -10.19 4.10
CA LEU A 125 2.20 -9.27 4.27
C LEU A 125 2.39 -8.97 5.76
N GLU A 126 2.86 -9.96 6.51
CA GLU A 126 3.04 -9.81 7.95
C GLU A 126 4.29 -8.97 8.24
N THR A 127 4.08 -7.77 8.78
CA THR A 127 5.14 -7.06 9.52
C THR A 127 5.49 -7.78 10.84
N SER A 128 4.70 -8.80 11.21
CA SER A 128 4.95 -9.74 12.30
C SER A 128 4.79 -11.19 11.84
N VAL A 129 5.75 -11.66 11.02
CA VAL A 129 5.93 -13.09 10.83
C VAL A 129 6.20 -13.71 12.21
N ASP A 130 5.52 -14.81 12.57
CA ASP A 130 5.86 -15.61 13.75
C ASP A 130 7.36 -15.93 13.71
N ASP A 131 8.07 -15.78 14.84
CA ASP A 131 9.54 -15.89 14.87
C ASP A 131 10.01 -17.25 14.31
N SER A 132 9.19 -18.30 14.41
CA SER A 132 9.48 -19.62 13.83
C SER A 132 9.42 -19.64 12.29
N VAL A 133 8.47 -18.93 11.70
CA VAL A 133 8.32 -18.79 10.24
C VAL A 133 9.38 -17.84 9.68
N PHE A 134 9.74 -16.79 10.42
CA PHE A 134 10.83 -15.89 10.08
C PHE A 134 12.18 -16.61 10.08
N GLU A 135 12.46 -17.43 11.10
CA GLU A 135 13.69 -18.21 11.18
C GLU A 135 13.75 -19.33 10.12
N ALA A 136 12.62 -19.97 9.81
CA ALA A 136 12.53 -20.95 8.72
C ALA A 136 12.81 -20.31 7.33
N ALA A 137 12.25 -19.12 7.08
CA ALA A 137 12.53 -18.38 5.86
C ALA A 137 13.96 -17.80 5.85
N ARG A 138 14.54 -17.45 7.02
CA ARG A 138 15.94 -17.01 7.13
C ARG A 138 16.92 -18.14 6.80
N ALA A 139 16.57 -19.38 7.10
CA ALA A 139 17.36 -20.56 6.77
C ALA A 139 17.38 -20.88 5.26
N THR A 140 16.38 -20.41 4.50
CA THR A 140 16.24 -20.67 3.05
C THR A 140 16.64 -19.49 2.16
N VAL A 141 16.88 -18.31 2.74
CA VAL A 141 17.30 -17.08 2.05
C VAL A 141 18.74 -16.73 2.41
N PRO A 142 19.73 -16.95 1.51
CA PRO A 142 21.10 -16.56 1.77
C PRO A 142 21.20 -15.02 1.84
N GLY A 143 21.81 -14.50 2.91
CA GLY A 143 21.93 -13.05 3.17
C GLY A 143 20.98 -12.49 4.25
N GLY A 144 20.04 -13.31 4.74
CA GLY A 144 19.20 -12.99 5.90
C GLY A 144 17.95 -12.16 5.57
N LEU A 145 16.90 -12.43 6.35
CA LEU A 145 15.61 -11.74 6.31
C LEU A 145 15.62 -10.49 7.19
N LYS A 146 14.92 -9.42 6.78
CA LYS A 146 14.89 -8.13 7.48
C LYS A 146 13.46 -7.75 7.85
N ARG A 147 13.25 -7.38 9.12
CA ARG A 147 11.93 -7.08 9.69
C ARG A 147 11.62 -5.59 9.53
N VAL A 148 10.50 -5.29 8.87
CA VAL A 148 9.94 -3.93 8.79
C VAL A 148 9.52 -3.49 10.18
N THR A 149 10.15 -2.46 10.75
CA THR A 149 9.67 -1.82 11.99
C THR A 149 9.40 -0.34 11.73
N SER A 150 8.17 0.10 12.01
CA SER A 150 7.78 1.51 11.88
C SER A 150 8.28 2.28 13.10
N ARG A 151 9.51 2.79 13.06
CA ARG A 151 10.03 3.64 14.15
C ARG A 151 9.53 5.09 13.98
N ARG A 152 8.29 5.37 14.39
CA ARG A 152 7.83 6.75 14.62
C ARG A 152 8.45 7.28 15.90
N THR A 153 9.34 8.27 15.80
CA THR A 153 9.76 9.07 16.96
C THR A 153 9.08 10.43 16.89
N ALA A 154 8.28 10.76 17.90
CA ALA A 154 7.62 12.06 18.03
C ALA A 154 8.63 13.22 18.09
N ASP A 155 9.88 12.92 18.48
CA ASP A 155 10.98 13.88 18.60
C ASP A 155 11.75 14.12 17.29
N HIS A 156 11.29 13.56 16.16
CA HIS A 156 11.99 13.72 14.89
C HIS A 156 12.01 15.22 14.47
N PRO A 157 13.17 15.78 14.06
CA PRO A 157 13.32 17.21 13.75
C PRO A 157 12.30 17.76 12.75
N SER A 158 11.78 16.90 11.86
CA SER A 158 10.73 17.25 10.88
C SER A 158 9.42 17.74 11.51
N TRP A 159 9.13 17.38 12.76
CA TRP A 159 7.91 17.80 13.45
C TRP A 159 8.04 19.16 14.15
N ARG A 160 9.26 19.70 14.28
CA ARG A 160 9.51 20.97 14.97
C ARG A 160 8.84 22.18 14.30
N GLY A 161 8.63 22.09 12.98
CA GLY A 161 7.96 23.14 12.21
C GLY A 161 6.43 23.12 12.29
N TRP A 162 5.81 22.04 12.78
CA TRP A 162 4.35 21.88 12.75
C TRP A 162 3.62 22.95 13.57
N ALA A 163 4.09 23.21 14.79
CA ALA A 163 3.47 24.20 15.66
C ALA A 163 3.56 25.62 15.06
N ALA A 164 4.70 25.98 14.46
CA ALA A 164 4.86 27.27 13.79
C ALA A 164 3.99 27.36 12.54
N ALA A 165 3.91 26.30 11.74
CA ALA A 165 3.08 26.26 10.54
C ALA A 165 1.58 26.36 10.84
N ALA A 166 1.13 25.85 11.99
CA ALA A 166 -0.27 25.92 12.41
C ALA A 166 -0.74 27.35 12.73
N GLU A 167 0.17 28.26 13.06
CA GLU A 167 -0.11 29.67 13.33
C GLU A 167 -0.12 30.54 12.05
N LEU A 168 0.34 30.01 10.92
CA LEU A 168 0.37 30.75 9.66
C LEU A 168 -1.01 30.78 9.00
N SER A 169 -1.38 31.94 8.46
CA SER A 169 -2.46 32.00 7.48
C SER A 169 -2.08 31.26 6.19
N PRO A 170 -3.06 30.81 5.39
CA PRO A 170 -2.77 30.14 4.12
C PRO A 170 -1.90 30.97 3.16
N SER A 171 -2.03 32.30 3.15
CA SER A 171 -1.20 33.20 2.35
C SER A 171 0.24 33.24 2.85
N GLU A 172 0.44 33.36 4.17
CA GLU A 172 1.79 33.36 4.77
C GLU A 172 2.49 32.02 4.57
N ALA A 173 1.76 30.90 4.69
CA ALA A 173 2.29 29.58 4.41
C ALA A 173 2.73 29.44 2.94
N LEU A 174 1.97 29.99 1.99
CA LEU A 174 2.30 29.94 0.57
C LEU A 174 3.53 30.80 0.24
N GLU A 175 3.60 32.00 0.82
CA GLU A 175 4.74 32.90 0.69
C GLU A 175 6.02 32.27 1.25
N LEU A 176 5.96 31.66 2.44
CA LEU A 176 7.07 30.94 3.04
C LEU A 176 7.58 29.80 2.14
N VAL A 177 6.67 29.01 1.54
CA VAL A 177 7.03 27.92 0.63
C VAL A 177 7.61 28.44 -0.69
N GLN A 178 7.17 29.61 -1.15
CA GLN A 178 7.74 30.28 -2.31
C GLN A 178 9.17 30.76 -2.01
N GLU A 179 9.37 31.47 -0.91
CA GLU A 179 10.67 31.97 -0.46
C GLU A 179 11.68 30.85 -0.21
N SER A 180 11.22 29.70 0.30
CA SER A 180 12.09 28.54 0.54
C SER A 180 12.55 27.85 -0.75
N GLY A 181 11.95 28.17 -1.91
CA GLY A 181 12.23 27.52 -3.19
C GLY A 181 11.91 26.03 -3.19
N LEU A 182 10.95 25.57 -2.38
CA LEU A 182 10.68 24.13 -2.21
C LEU A 182 10.22 23.50 -3.53
N LEU A 183 10.90 22.41 -3.92
CA LEU A 183 10.55 21.59 -5.08
C LEU A 183 9.95 20.26 -4.64
N GLY A 184 9.11 19.68 -5.49
CA GLY A 184 8.55 18.34 -5.27
C GLY A 184 9.64 17.26 -5.20
N ARG A 185 9.56 16.38 -4.20
CA ARG A 185 10.53 15.30 -3.95
C ARG A 185 10.13 13.92 -4.49
N GLY A 186 9.08 13.87 -5.32
CA GLY A 186 8.61 12.66 -5.99
C GLY A 186 9.15 12.52 -7.43
N GLY A 187 10.33 13.06 -7.73
CA GLY A 187 10.98 12.93 -9.05
C GLY A 187 10.60 13.98 -10.09
N ALA A 188 9.43 14.62 -10.00
CA ALA A 188 9.01 15.65 -10.97
C ALA A 188 9.68 17.03 -10.76
N TYR A 189 10.22 17.30 -9.57
CA TYR A 189 10.87 18.58 -9.20
C TYR A 189 10.06 19.85 -9.49
N PHE A 190 8.73 19.74 -9.56
CA PHE A 190 7.87 20.89 -9.82
C PHE A 190 7.82 21.84 -8.60
N PRO A 191 7.86 23.18 -8.78
CA PRO A 191 7.81 24.13 -7.67
C PRO A 191 6.51 24.00 -6.86
N VAL A 192 6.64 23.78 -5.55
CA VAL A 192 5.49 23.50 -4.67
C VAL A 192 4.55 24.70 -4.58
N HIS A 193 5.09 25.92 -4.46
CA HIS A 193 4.28 27.14 -4.37
C HIS A 193 3.40 27.36 -5.61
N LEU A 194 3.90 27.07 -6.82
CA LEU A 194 3.11 27.18 -8.05
C LEU A 194 1.95 26.18 -8.06
N LYS A 195 2.21 24.93 -7.66
CA LYS A 195 1.18 23.87 -7.61
C LYS A 195 0.10 24.20 -6.57
N TRP A 196 0.49 24.65 -5.40
CA TRP A 196 -0.43 25.02 -4.32
C TRP A 196 -1.21 26.28 -4.65
N GLY A 197 -0.55 27.32 -5.17
CA GLY A 197 -1.19 28.56 -5.60
C GLY A 197 -2.25 28.31 -6.68
N GLY A 198 -1.92 27.52 -7.71
CA GLY A 198 -2.88 27.13 -8.75
C GLY A 198 -4.07 26.32 -8.20
N ALA A 199 -3.85 25.42 -7.23
CA ALA A 199 -4.93 24.68 -6.59
C ALA A 199 -5.85 25.58 -5.76
N VAL A 200 -5.29 26.53 -5.00
CA VAL A 200 -6.06 27.52 -4.24
C VAL A 200 -6.88 28.40 -5.18
N GLU A 201 -6.26 28.93 -6.24
CA GLU A 201 -6.95 29.74 -7.24
C GLU A 201 -8.09 28.96 -7.91
N ALA A 202 -7.86 27.72 -8.33
CA ALA A 202 -8.88 26.87 -8.92
C ALA A 202 -10.01 26.54 -7.93
N SER A 203 -9.69 26.33 -6.65
CA SER A 203 -10.65 25.98 -5.61
C SER A 203 -11.64 27.12 -5.31
N SER A 204 -11.25 28.38 -5.51
CA SER A 204 -12.15 29.54 -5.37
C SER A 204 -13.43 29.44 -6.21
N ARG A 205 -13.42 28.60 -7.26
CA ARG A 205 -14.56 28.35 -8.16
C ARG A 205 -15.32 27.06 -7.84
N ASN A 206 -14.69 26.08 -7.20
CA ASN A 206 -15.16 24.68 -7.14
C ASN A 206 -15.21 24.07 -5.72
N GLY A 207 -14.98 24.86 -4.66
CA GLY A 207 -15.08 24.41 -3.27
C GLY A 207 -13.72 24.34 -2.57
N ARG A 208 -13.58 23.48 -1.56
CA ARG A 208 -12.33 23.39 -0.78
C ARG A 208 -11.27 22.59 -1.53
N PRO A 209 -9.98 23.01 -1.52
CA PRO A 209 -8.92 22.23 -2.12
C PRO A 209 -8.71 20.92 -1.34
N LEU A 210 -8.41 19.84 -2.07
CA LEU A 210 -8.02 18.55 -1.49
C LEU A 210 -6.51 18.39 -1.57
N LEU A 211 -5.90 17.96 -0.47
CA LEU A 211 -4.49 17.58 -0.41
C LEU A 211 -4.39 16.07 -0.30
N VAL A 212 -3.68 15.46 -1.25
CA VAL A 212 -3.32 14.04 -1.21
C VAL A 212 -1.82 13.95 -0.95
N ALA A 213 -1.45 13.36 0.18
CA ALA A 213 -0.07 13.00 0.47
C ALA A 213 0.20 11.65 -0.20
N ASN A 214 1.03 11.65 -1.26
CA ASN A 214 1.41 10.40 -1.91
C ASN A 214 2.45 9.67 -1.04
N GLY A 215 2.03 8.56 -0.44
CA GLY A 215 2.90 7.62 0.28
C GLY A 215 3.20 6.34 -0.51
N GLU A 216 2.70 6.24 -1.75
CA GLU A 216 3.06 5.19 -2.68
C GLU A 216 4.40 5.57 -3.32
N GLU A 217 5.43 4.78 -3.05
CA GLU A 217 6.77 4.94 -3.59
C GLU A 217 7.05 3.75 -4.51
N GLY A 218 6.54 3.83 -5.73
CA GLY A 218 6.65 2.80 -6.77
C GLY A 218 7.99 2.77 -7.52
N GLU A 219 9.04 3.44 -7.03
CA GLU A 219 10.37 3.39 -7.65
C GLU A 219 11.23 2.31 -6.96
N PRO A 220 11.69 1.27 -7.70
CA PRO A 220 12.49 0.19 -7.12
C PRO A 220 13.71 0.70 -6.34
N GLY A 221 13.79 0.36 -5.06
CA GLY A 221 14.94 0.72 -4.22
C GLY A 221 14.90 2.13 -3.62
N THR A 222 13.77 2.85 -3.73
CA THR A 222 13.56 4.11 -3.02
C THR A 222 12.92 3.87 -1.65
N PHE A 223 13.52 4.40 -0.58
CA PHE A 223 13.09 4.24 0.82
C PHE A 223 13.35 5.51 1.67
N LYS A 224 13.38 6.67 1.00
CA LYS A 224 13.67 8.00 1.58
C LYS A 224 12.59 8.53 2.52
#